data_AF-A0A2G8JKS4-F1
#
_entry.id   AF-A0A2G8JKS4-F1
#
_cell.length_a   1.000
_cell.length_b   1.000
_cell.length_c   1.000
_cell.angle_alpha   90.00
_cell.angle_beta   90.00
_cell.angle_gamma   90.00
#
_symmetry.space_group_name_H-M   'P 1'
#
loop_
_entity.id
_entity.type
_entity.pdbx_description
1 polymer ?
#
loop_
_entity_poly.entity_id
_entity_poly.type
_entity_poly.pdbx_seq_one_letter_code
_entity_poly.pdbx_strand_id
1 'polypeptide(L)'
;MIYSTRRVEGFALSDGEQVERLWSFLRNFSRSTKEMSASNRIDAITEALLHYSKKKIKTMGNIILQRSKRAEESLKTSKKELADALSNQTHATGHNLTPQETYAIHLRTYYNLCDEIEKDTRTNSHHMQILLRKVSRFPKTIIVEEAFDVKSRFWECLFPNRCPTDSYIPVHVKRILTDALHRVQHSEDEVAMLKAEMLQLHDSLNSKWQHINETLKKDSLSAGERSILGLQLSKAHHDLYMVCSLFKDKVAIPPMDEPTIVPSVSWVRNCEVSEEMDMPIINAEDDDDTALDELIEAIEDDTLSDDELSSL
;
A
#
# COMPACT_ATOMS: atom_id res chain seq x y z
N MET A 1 7.11 11.90 -10.68
CA MET A 1 5.67 11.64 -10.40
C MET A 1 5.23 12.56 -9.27
N ILE A 2 4.35 13.53 -9.55
CA ILE A 2 3.91 14.61 -8.61
C ILE A 2 2.40 14.47 -8.28
N TYR A 3 1.79 13.30 -8.53
CA TYR A 3 0.32 13.17 -8.49
C TYR A 3 -0.23 12.40 -7.28
N SER A 4 0.62 11.99 -6.32
CA SER A 4 0.11 11.38 -5.09
C SER A 4 -0.16 12.48 -4.07
N THR A 5 -1.40 12.56 -3.57
CA THR A 5 -1.82 13.46 -2.48
C THR A 5 -1.01 13.25 -1.21
N ARG A 6 -0.44 12.06 -1.00
CA ARG A 6 0.51 11.76 0.09
C ARG A 6 1.83 12.55 0.01
N ARG A 7 2.14 13.12 -1.15
CA ARG A 7 3.38 13.88 -1.42
C ARG A 7 3.15 15.39 -1.57
N VAL A 8 1.96 15.90 -1.20
CA VAL A 8 1.60 17.32 -1.24
C VAL A 8 1.57 17.89 0.18
N GLU A 9 2.34 18.96 0.41
CA GLU A 9 2.41 19.65 1.70
C GLU A 9 1.05 20.25 2.09
N GLY A 10 0.57 19.97 3.30
CA GLY A 10 -0.71 20.45 3.82
C GLY A 10 -1.93 19.54 3.57
N PHE A 11 -1.79 18.44 2.81
CA PHE A 11 -2.82 17.41 2.76
C PHE A 11 -2.71 16.47 3.96
N ALA A 12 -3.83 16.15 4.61
CA ALA A 12 -3.84 15.24 5.74
C ALA A 12 -3.37 13.84 5.29
N LEU A 13 -2.35 13.30 5.97
CA LEU A 13 -1.81 11.94 5.80
C LEU A 13 -2.84 10.83 6.11
N SER A 14 -4.05 11.20 6.56
CA SER A 14 -5.15 10.28 6.81
C SER A 14 -5.82 9.87 5.50
N ASP A 15 -5.68 8.59 5.15
CA ASP A 15 -6.43 7.98 4.04
C ASP A 15 -7.95 8.14 4.24
N GLY A 16 -8.73 8.08 3.15
CA GLY A 16 -10.20 8.17 3.20
C GLY A 16 -10.80 7.15 4.16
N GLU A 17 -10.22 5.94 4.19
CA GLU A 17 -10.56 4.87 5.13
C GLU A 17 -10.45 5.28 6.61
N GLN A 18 -9.43 6.08 6.98
CA GLN A 18 -9.27 6.54 8.37
C GLN A 18 -10.34 7.56 8.74
N VAL A 19 -10.73 8.40 7.78
CA VAL A 19 -11.81 9.37 7.95
C VAL A 19 -13.15 8.64 8.09
N GLU A 20 -13.40 7.61 7.28
CA GLU A 20 -14.60 6.78 7.38
C GLU A 20 -14.69 6.03 8.71
N ARG A 21 -13.60 5.43 9.19
CA ARG A 21 -13.55 4.81 10.53
C ARG A 21 -13.86 5.81 11.65
N LEU A 22 -13.40 7.05 11.52
CA LEU A 22 -13.75 8.11 12.46
C LEU A 22 -15.24 8.44 12.40
N TRP A 23 -15.81 8.56 11.21
CA TRP A 23 -17.24 8.81 11.03
C TRP A 23 -18.10 7.67 11.56
N SER A 24 -17.71 6.41 11.34
CA SER A 24 -18.38 5.25 11.92
C SER A 24 -18.37 5.29 13.45
N PHE A 25 -17.24 5.63 14.06
CA PHE A 25 -17.16 5.83 15.51
C PHE A 25 -18.11 6.95 15.99
N LEU A 26 -18.13 8.09 15.29
CA LEU A 26 -18.98 9.23 15.66
C LEU A 26 -20.47 8.98 15.42
N ARG A 27 -20.83 8.04 14.53
CA ARG A 27 -22.22 7.70 14.21
C ARG A 27 -23.01 7.29 15.45
N ASN A 28 -22.36 6.65 16.42
CA ASN A 28 -22.95 6.22 17.69
C ASN A 28 -23.45 7.39 18.55
N PHE A 29 -22.87 8.58 18.38
CA PHE A 29 -23.26 9.79 19.10
C PHE A 29 -24.40 10.55 18.40
N SER A 30 -24.75 10.20 17.17
CA SER A 30 -25.76 10.94 16.39
C SER A 30 -27.14 10.92 17.05
N ARG A 31 -27.55 9.78 17.64
CA ARG A 31 -28.84 9.61 18.31
C ARG A 31 -28.89 10.33 19.66
N SER A 32 -27.84 10.23 20.47
CA SER A 32 -27.79 10.87 21.80
C SER A 32 -27.65 12.38 21.69
N THR A 33 -26.86 12.88 20.74
CA THR A 33 -26.60 14.31 20.58
C THR A 33 -27.70 15.09 19.87
N LYS A 34 -28.66 14.40 19.25
CA LYS A 34 -29.80 15.03 18.57
C LYS A 34 -30.67 15.84 19.54
N GLU A 35 -30.95 15.27 20.71
CA GLU A 35 -31.81 15.85 21.75
C GLU A 35 -31.05 16.82 22.69
N MET A 36 -29.74 16.96 22.50
CA MET A 36 -28.88 17.85 23.30
C MET A 36 -28.91 19.28 22.78
N SER A 37 -28.70 20.24 23.69
CA SER A 37 -28.41 21.63 23.32
C SER A 37 -27.12 21.71 22.49
N ALA A 38 -26.96 22.77 21.70
CA ALA A 38 -25.78 22.95 20.85
C ALA A 38 -24.47 22.91 21.65
N SER A 39 -24.43 23.54 22.84
CA SER A 39 -23.25 23.51 23.72
C SER A 39 -22.93 22.09 24.18
N ASN A 40 -23.93 21.37 24.69
CA ASN A 40 -23.71 20.02 25.22
C ASN A 40 -23.31 19.04 24.10
N ARG A 41 -23.81 19.23 22.88
CA ARG A 41 -23.39 18.44 21.71
C ARG A 41 -21.91 18.65 21.40
N ILE A 42 -21.43 19.89 21.44
CA ILE A 42 -20.02 20.21 21.20
C ILE A 42 -19.16 19.51 22.26
N ASP A 43 -19.53 19.60 23.53
CA ASP A 43 -18.77 18.98 24.62
C ASP A 43 -18.72 17.45 24.47
N ALA A 44 -19.86 16.81 24.18
CA ALA A 44 -19.95 15.36 24.01
C ALA A 44 -19.10 14.86 22.82
N ILE A 45 -19.18 15.54 21.67
CA ILE A 45 -18.37 15.19 20.50
C ILE A 45 -16.89 15.46 20.76
N THR A 46 -16.55 16.54 21.46
CA THR A 46 -15.16 16.86 21.82
C THR A 46 -14.56 15.77 22.69
N GLU A 47 -15.27 15.33 23.74
CA GLU A 47 -14.80 14.25 24.60
C GLU A 47 -14.67 12.93 23.83
N ALA A 48 -15.63 12.62 22.95
CA ALA A 48 -15.56 11.45 22.08
C ALA A 48 -14.32 11.47 21.18
N LEU A 49 -14.00 12.62 20.57
CA LEU A 49 -12.81 12.79 19.73
C LEU A 49 -11.51 12.69 20.54
N LEU A 50 -11.48 13.28 21.75
CA LEU A 50 -10.33 13.16 22.66
C LEU A 50 -10.12 11.70 23.11
N HIS A 51 -11.21 10.97 23.35
CA HIS A 51 -11.15 9.54 23.66
C HIS A 51 -10.62 8.75 22.47
N TYR A 52 -11.16 8.96 21.27
CA TYR A 52 -10.73 8.29 20.05
C TYR A 52 -9.25 8.54 19.76
N SER A 53 -8.78 9.79 19.88
CA SER A 53 -7.38 10.12 19.66
C SER A 53 -6.46 9.45 20.68
N LYS A 54 -6.83 9.43 21.97
CA LYS A 54 -6.10 8.68 23.01
C LYS A 54 -6.04 7.19 22.69
N LYS A 55 -7.15 6.58 22.25
CA LYS A 55 -7.21 5.16 21.85
C LYS A 55 -6.27 4.90 20.66
N LYS A 56 -6.31 5.74 19.63
CA LYS A 56 -5.48 5.59 18.43
C LYS A 56 -3.99 5.80 18.69
N ILE A 57 -3.62 6.78 19.51
CA ILE A 57 -2.21 7.01 19.88
C ILE A 57 -1.64 5.78 20.59
N LYS A 58 -2.40 5.16 21.49
CA LYS A 58 -1.96 3.95 22.21
C LYS A 58 -1.70 2.76 21.28
N THR A 59 -2.54 2.57 20.27
CA THR A 59 -2.40 1.43 19.33
C THR A 59 -1.51 1.75 18.13
N MET A 60 -1.14 3.00 17.92
CA MET A 60 -0.39 3.47 16.76
C MET A 60 0.92 2.69 16.54
N GLY A 61 1.67 2.42 17.62
CA GLY A 61 2.92 1.67 17.55
C GLY A 61 2.72 0.28 16.94
N ASN A 62 1.70 -0.46 17.41
CA ASN A 62 1.37 -1.79 16.89
C ASN A 62 0.88 -1.74 15.44
N ILE A 63 0.05 -0.74 15.09
CA ILE A 63 -0.47 -0.58 13.73
C ILE A 63 0.68 -0.33 12.74
N ILE A 64 1.61 0.57 13.06
CA ILE A 64 2.77 0.86 12.21
C ILE A 64 3.66 -0.38 12.07
N LEU A 65 3.87 -1.13 13.15
CA LEU A 65 4.65 -2.36 13.12
C LEU A 65 4.02 -3.44 12.23
N GLN A 66 2.71 -3.67 12.34
CA GLN A 66 1.98 -4.61 11.48
C GLN A 66 2.05 -4.20 10.01
N ARG A 67 1.83 -2.91 9.72
CA ARG A 67 1.98 -2.37 8.36
C ARG A 67 3.39 -2.57 7.83
N SER A 68 4.41 -2.37 8.66
CA SER A 68 5.81 -2.60 8.30
C SER A 68 6.08 -4.07 7.95
N LYS A 69 5.54 -5.02 8.71
CA LYS A 69 5.68 -6.45 8.40
C LYS A 69 5.05 -6.79 7.04
N ARG A 70 3.82 -6.34 6.80
CA ARG A 70 3.12 -6.55 5.52
C ARG A 70 3.86 -5.89 4.34
N ALA A 71 4.38 -4.67 4.53
CA ALA A 71 5.14 -3.97 3.50
C ALA A 71 6.45 -4.70 3.15
N GLU A 72 7.15 -5.26 4.14
CA GLU A 72 8.36 -6.08 3.92
C GLU A 72 8.04 -7.39 3.17
N GLU A 73 6.93 -8.06 3.50
CA GLU A 73 6.45 -9.23 2.78
C GLU A 73 6.08 -8.89 1.33
N SER A 74 5.34 -7.80 1.13
CA SER A 74 4.98 -7.27 -0.19
C SER A 74 6.23 -6.95 -1.03
N LEU A 75 7.25 -6.35 -0.42
CA LEU A 75 8.53 -6.08 -1.08
C LEU A 75 9.25 -7.38 -1.48
N LYS A 76 9.27 -8.39 -0.62
CA LYS A 76 9.87 -9.70 -0.92
C LYS A 76 9.16 -10.36 -2.10
N THR A 77 7.83 -10.36 -2.10
CA THR A 77 7.02 -10.90 -3.19
C THR A 77 7.25 -10.14 -4.49
N SER A 78 7.23 -8.81 -4.46
CA SER A 78 7.47 -7.97 -5.65
C SER A 78 8.87 -8.20 -6.25
N LYS A 79 9.90 -8.35 -5.41
CA LYS A 79 11.27 -8.69 -5.87
C LYS A 79 11.34 -10.06 -6.51
N LYS A 80 10.61 -11.04 -5.96
CA LYS A 80 10.51 -12.38 -6.56
C LYS A 80 9.80 -12.32 -7.91
N GLU A 81 8.67 -11.62 -8.01
CA GLU A 81 7.94 -11.43 -9.29
C GLU A 81 8.81 -10.77 -10.36
N LEU A 82 9.61 -9.76 -9.98
CA LEU A 82 10.55 -9.13 -10.91
C LEU A 82 11.64 -10.11 -11.36
N ALA A 83 12.20 -10.91 -10.45
CA ALA A 83 13.19 -11.93 -10.78
C ALA A 83 12.60 -13.01 -11.70
N ASP A 84 11.37 -13.44 -11.43
CA ASP A 84 10.63 -14.40 -12.25
C ASP A 84 10.28 -13.80 -13.63
N ALA A 85 9.93 -12.51 -13.70
CA ALA A 85 9.69 -11.84 -14.98
C ALA A 85 10.98 -11.69 -15.81
N LEU A 86 12.14 -11.50 -15.16
CA LEU A 86 13.45 -11.46 -15.80
C LEU A 86 13.92 -12.85 -16.26
N SER A 87 13.72 -13.89 -15.46
CA SER A 87 14.07 -15.27 -15.84
C SER A 87 13.14 -15.81 -16.92
N ASN A 88 11.85 -15.46 -16.89
CA ASN A 88 10.93 -15.82 -17.95
C ASN A 88 11.25 -15.10 -19.27
N GLN A 89 12.06 -14.04 -19.32
CA GLN A 89 12.59 -13.53 -20.60
C GLN A 89 13.60 -14.47 -21.25
N THR A 90 14.36 -15.25 -20.48
CA THR A 90 15.29 -16.22 -21.07
C THR A 90 14.53 -17.38 -21.72
N HIS A 91 13.29 -17.65 -21.29
CA HIS A 91 12.43 -18.72 -21.81
C HIS A 91 11.27 -18.23 -22.71
N ALA A 92 10.90 -16.95 -22.63
CA ALA A 92 9.99 -16.26 -23.54
C ALA A 92 10.69 -15.80 -24.84
N THR A 93 11.83 -16.43 -25.15
CA THR A 93 12.15 -16.85 -26.52
C THR A 93 11.25 -18.03 -26.95
N GLY A 94 9.95 -17.96 -26.63
CA GLY A 94 8.92 -18.84 -27.15
C GLY A 94 8.84 -18.59 -28.65
N HIS A 95 9.65 -19.35 -29.37
CA HIS A 95 10.15 -19.07 -30.72
C HIS A 95 10.67 -17.64 -30.87
N ASN A 96 12.00 -17.49 -30.88
CA ASN A 96 12.59 -16.52 -31.81
C ASN A 96 12.08 -16.92 -33.19
N LEU A 97 10.90 -16.42 -33.58
CA LEU A 97 10.42 -16.50 -34.95
C LEU A 97 11.59 -16.00 -35.76
N THR A 98 12.14 -16.89 -36.56
CA THR A 98 13.17 -16.52 -37.51
C THR A 98 12.65 -15.29 -38.27
N PRO A 99 13.52 -14.39 -38.75
CA PRO A 99 13.08 -13.26 -39.54
C PRO A 99 12.06 -13.69 -40.60
N GLN A 100 12.25 -14.85 -41.23
CA GLN A 100 11.31 -15.49 -42.16
C GLN A 100 9.91 -15.77 -41.59
N GLU A 101 9.79 -16.30 -40.37
CA GLU A 101 8.48 -16.58 -39.78
C GLU A 101 7.76 -15.30 -39.34
N THR A 102 8.51 -14.30 -38.85
CA THR A 102 7.98 -12.97 -38.56
C THR A 102 7.45 -12.30 -39.84
N TYR A 103 8.21 -12.44 -40.93
CA TYR A 103 7.83 -11.98 -42.26
C TYR A 103 6.55 -12.65 -42.78
N ALA A 104 6.42 -13.97 -42.61
CA ALA A 104 5.24 -14.72 -43.04
C ALA A 104 3.95 -14.28 -42.32
N ILE A 105 4.02 -14.00 -41.01
CA ILE A 105 2.86 -13.53 -40.23
C ILE A 105 2.41 -12.14 -40.71
N HIS A 106 3.36 -11.24 -40.98
CA HIS A 106 3.06 -9.90 -41.47
C HIS A 106 2.47 -9.89 -42.88
N LEU A 107 3.03 -10.71 -43.79
CA LEU A 107 2.45 -10.93 -45.12
C LEU A 107 1.03 -11.48 -45.04
N ARG A 108 0.78 -12.47 -44.19
CA ARG A 108 -0.58 -13.00 -43.95
C ARG A 108 -1.53 -11.92 -43.46
N THR A 109 -1.08 -11.07 -42.55
CA THR A 109 -1.88 -9.96 -42.03
C THR A 109 -2.21 -8.96 -43.13
N TYR A 110 -1.27 -8.66 -44.03
CA TYR A 110 -1.51 -7.81 -45.20
C TYR A 110 -2.57 -8.40 -46.14
N TYR A 111 -2.44 -9.67 -46.52
CA TYR A 111 -3.42 -10.31 -47.40
C TYR A 111 -4.82 -10.39 -46.77
N ASN A 112 -4.91 -10.66 -45.46
CA ASN A 112 -6.20 -10.63 -44.76
C ASN A 112 -6.86 -9.24 -44.81
N LEU A 113 -6.07 -8.16 -44.69
CA LEU A 113 -6.59 -6.79 -44.78
C LEU A 113 -7.05 -6.46 -46.21
N CYS A 114 -6.34 -6.94 -47.23
CA CYS A 114 -6.75 -6.78 -48.63
C CYS A 114 -8.05 -7.54 -48.91
N ASP A 115 -8.15 -8.80 -48.47
CA ASP A 115 -9.37 -9.61 -48.57
C ASP A 115 -10.57 -8.96 -47.87
N GLU A 116 -10.36 -8.34 -46.71
CA GLU A 116 -11.40 -7.65 -45.95
C GLU A 116 -11.90 -6.40 -46.68
N ILE A 117 -11.00 -5.65 -47.31
CA ILE A 117 -11.35 -4.50 -48.17
C ILE A 117 -12.10 -4.96 -49.43
N GLU A 118 -11.72 -6.07 -50.05
CA GLU A 118 -12.40 -6.60 -51.24
C GLU A 118 -13.81 -7.13 -50.94
N LYS A 119 -14.01 -7.69 -49.73
CA LYS A 119 -15.31 -8.22 -49.30
C LYS A 119 -16.28 -7.14 -48.81
N ASP A 120 -15.78 -6.03 -48.27
CA ASP A 120 -16.64 -4.96 -47.75
C ASP A 120 -16.97 -3.90 -48.83
N THR A 121 -18.24 -3.87 -49.25
CA THR A 121 -18.74 -2.93 -50.28
C THR A 121 -19.01 -1.52 -49.74
N ARG A 122 -18.83 -1.28 -48.43
CA ARG A 122 -19.14 0.00 -47.76
C ARG A 122 -17.91 0.92 -47.68
N THR A 123 -17.65 1.64 -48.77
CA THR A 123 -16.49 2.54 -48.93
C THR A 123 -16.42 3.74 -47.96
N ASN A 124 -17.52 4.11 -47.29
CA ASN A 124 -17.60 5.30 -46.42
C ASN A 124 -17.54 5.03 -44.91
N SER A 125 -17.30 3.79 -44.47
CA SER A 125 -17.12 3.52 -43.03
C SER A 125 -15.78 4.06 -42.52
N HIS A 126 -15.76 4.65 -41.32
CA HIS A 126 -14.52 5.10 -40.66
C HIS A 126 -13.50 3.96 -40.53
N HIS A 127 -13.98 2.74 -40.27
CA HIS A 127 -13.15 1.54 -40.25
C HIS A 127 -12.47 1.29 -41.61
N MET A 128 -13.19 1.47 -42.71
CA MET A 128 -12.68 1.26 -44.06
C MET A 128 -11.67 2.32 -44.48
N GLN A 129 -11.86 3.57 -44.05
CA GLN A 129 -10.85 4.62 -44.22
C GLN A 129 -9.55 4.31 -43.47
N ILE A 130 -9.62 3.71 -42.28
CA ILE A 130 -8.44 3.27 -41.51
C ILE A 130 -7.74 2.11 -42.23
N LEU A 131 -8.49 1.13 -42.73
CA LEU A 131 -7.94 0.00 -43.49
C LEU A 131 -7.27 0.46 -44.79
N LEU A 132 -7.93 1.31 -45.59
CA LEU A 132 -7.37 1.86 -46.82
C LEU A 132 -6.10 2.68 -46.56
N ARG A 133 -6.03 3.44 -45.46
CA ARG A 133 -4.83 4.21 -45.07
C ARG A 133 -3.68 3.32 -44.60
N LYS A 134 -3.98 2.16 -44.04
CA LYS A 134 -2.98 1.14 -43.71
C LYS A 134 -2.48 0.45 -44.98
N VAL A 135 -3.38 0.08 -45.89
CA VAL A 135 -3.06 -0.62 -47.14
C VAL A 135 -2.33 0.29 -48.15
N SER A 136 -2.64 1.60 -48.19
CA SER A 136 -2.00 2.57 -49.09
C SER A 136 -0.49 2.75 -48.87
N ARG A 137 0.05 2.23 -47.75
CA ARG A 137 1.49 2.24 -47.46
C ARG A 137 2.24 1.09 -48.13
N PHE A 138 1.53 0.12 -48.70
CA PHE A 138 2.12 -1.03 -49.37
C PHE A 138 2.09 -0.89 -50.89
N PRO A 139 3.09 -1.44 -51.60
CA PRO A 139 3.08 -1.48 -53.06
C PRO A 139 1.93 -2.35 -53.57
N LYS A 140 1.25 -1.88 -54.62
CA LYS A 140 0.09 -2.55 -55.24
C LYS A 140 0.43 -3.87 -55.93
N THR A 141 1.69 -4.05 -56.29
CA THR A 141 2.22 -5.23 -56.98
C THR A 141 3.53 -5.61 -56.33
N ILE A 142 3.64 -6.87 -55.90
CA ILE A 142 4.84 -7.44 -55.30
C ILE A 142 5.49 -8.34 -56.34
N ILE A 143 6.73 -8.04 -56.71
CA ILE A 143 7.52 -8.88 -57.60
C ILE A 143 8.09 -10.03 -56.77
N VAL A 144 8.05 -11.26 -57.29
CA VAL A 144 8.45 -12.47 -56.56
C VAL A 144 9.92 -12.37 -56.12
N GLU A 145 10.79 -11.86 -57.00
CA GLU A 145 12.20 -11.62 -56.68
C GLU A 145 12.39 -10.59 -55.56
N GLU A 146 11.56 -9.54 -55.49
CA GLU A 146 11.59 -8.53 -54.42
C GLU A 146 11.05 -9.07 -53.09
N ALA A 147 10.11 -10.01 -53.13
CA ALA A 147 9.59 -10.68 -51.95
C ALA A 147 10.63 -11.60 -51.30
N PHE A 148 11.54 -12.19 -52.10
CA PHE A 148 12.62 -13.05 -51.62
C PHE A 148 13.88 -12.28 -51.19
N ASP A 149 14.05 -11.02 -51.61
CA ASP A 149 15.14 -10.16 -51.15
C ASP A 149 14.75 -9.37 -49.90
N VAL A 150 15.25 -9.80 -48.74
CA VAL A 150 15.02 -9.15 -47.43
C VAL A 150 15.54 -7.70 -47.39
N LYS A 151 16.44 -7.30 -48.29
CA LYS A 151 16.96 -5.92 -48.40
C LYS A 151 16.13 -5.04 -49.34
N SER A 152 15.09 -5.58 -49.96
CA SER A 152 14.19 -4.82 -50.83
C SER A 152 13.44 -3.74 -50.04
N ARG A 153 13.17 -2.60 -50.70
CA ARG A 153 12.34 -1.51 -50.17
C ARG A 153 10.91 -1.96 -49.83
N PHE A 154 10.47 -3.07 -50.41
CA PHE A 154 9.23 -3.75 -50.03
C PHE A 154 9.16 -4.03 -48.52
N TRP A 155 10.27 -4.49 -47.94
CA TRP A 155 10.37 -4.80 -46.52
C TRP A 155 10.50 -3.55 -45.65
N GLU A 156 11.09 -2.47 -46.16
CA GLU A 156 11.08 -1.16 -45.49
C GLU A 156 9.65 -0.64 -45.28
N CYS A 157 8.73 -0.91 -46.23
CA CYS A 157 7.32 -0.54 -46.11
C CYS A 157 6.54 -1.39 -45.08
N LEU A 158 6.90 -2.68 -44.92
CA LEU A 158 6.36 -3.57 -43.88
C LEU A 158 6.95 -3.27 -42.49
N PHE A 159 8.17 -2.73 -42.45
CA PHE A 159 8.93 -2.49 -41.23
C PHE A 159 9.60 -1.09 -41.19
N PRO A 160 8.83 0.02 -41.25
CA PRO A 160 9.38 1.37 -41.40
C PRO A 160 10.24 1.84 -40.23
N ASN A 161 10.26 1.11 -39.10
CA ASN A 161 11.05 1.40 -37.91
C ASN A 161 11.70 0.15 -37.29
N ARG A 162 11.83 -0.97 -38.03
CA ARG A 162 12.27 -2.26 -37.44
C ARG A 162 13.29 -2.97 -38.34
N CYS A 163 14.56 -2.62 -38.17
CA CYS A 163 15.64 -3.51 -38.61
C CYS A 163 15.71 -4.70 -37.62
N PRO A 164 15.75 -5.97 -38.07
CA PRO A 164 15.71 -7.15 -37.19
C PRO A 164 16.97 -7.40 -36.35
N THR A 165 17.96 -6.51 -36.40
CA THR A 165 19.31 -6.80 -35.93
C THR A 165 19.63 -6.37 -34.50
N ASP A 166 18.79 -5.56 -33.85
CA ASP A 166 19.02 -5.16 -32.45
C ASP A 166 17.94 -5.75 -31.54
N SER A 167 18.31 -6.81 -30.80
CA SER A 167 17.65 -7.31 -29.57
C SER A 167 16.17 -6.91 -29.42
N TYR A 168 15.29 -7.47 -30.25
CA TYR A 168 13.87 -7.10 -30.25
C TYR A 168 13.17 -7.67 -29.01
N ILE A 169 12.95 -6.85 -27.98
CA ILE A 169 12.12 -7.19 -26.83
C ILE A 169 10.66 -6.81 -27.14
N PRO A 170 9.71 -7.77 -27.11
CA PRO A 170 8.29 -7.49 -27.37
C PRO A 170 7.71 -6.42 -26.44
N VAL A 171 6.79 -5.59 -26.94
CA VAL A 171 6.18 -4.48 -26.18
C VAL A 171 5.46 -4.96 -24.91
N HIS A 172 4.78 -6.11 -24.98
CA HIS A 172 4.08 -6.67 -23.82
C HIS A 172 5.06 -7.07 -22.70
N VAL A 173 6.22 -7.63 -23.07
CA VAL A 173 7.30 -7.96 -22.14
C VAL A 173 7.87 -6.70 -21.48
N LYS A 174 8.07 -5.62 -22.26
CA LYS A 174 8.50 -4.33 -21.70
C LYS A 174 7.50 -3.79 -20.68
N ARG A 175 6.19 -3.92 -20.94
CA ARG A 175 5.14 -3.49 -19.99
C ARG A 175 5.18 -4.31 -18.71
N ILE A 176 5.22 -5.63 -18.80
CA ILE A 176 5.29 -6.53 -17.63
C ILE A 176 6.50 -6.19 -16.76
N LEU A 177 7.68 -6.01 -17.37
CA LEU A 177 8.87 -5.59 -16.62
C LEU A 177 8.73 -4.22 -15.98
N THR A 178 8.16 -3.26 -16.71
CA THR A 178 7.95 -1.89 -16.20
C THR A 178 7.00 -1.91 -14.99
N ASP A 179 5.93 -2.68 -15.06
CA ASP A 179 4.94 -2.81 -13.99
C ASP A 179 5.54 -3.54 -12.77
N ALA A 180 6.33 -4.59 -12.99
CA ALA A 180 7.05 -5.30 -11.92
C ALA A 180 8.11 -4.40 -11.26
N LEU A 181 8.84 -3.61 -12.05
CA LEU A 181 9.82 -2.65 -11.54
C LEU A 181 9.14 -1.56 -10.69
N HIS A 182 8.04 -0.98 -11.18
CA HIS A 182 7.29 0.02 -10.42
C HIS A 182 6.72 -0.56 -9.14
N ARG A 183 6.22 -1.81 -9.15
CA ARG A 183 5.78 -2.50 -7.92
C ARG A 183 6.88 -2.59 -6.88
N VAL A 184 8.07 -3.04 -7.27
CA VAL A 184 9.24 -3.08 -6.36
C VAL A 184 9.54 -1.70 -5.81
N GLN A 185 9.61 -0.68 -6.68
CA GLN A 185 9.90 0.69 -6.25
C GLN A 185 8.84 1.23 -5.28
N HIS A 186 7.55 0.95 -5.52
CA HIS A 186 6.48 1.35 -4.62
C HIS A 186 6.56 0.66 -3.26
N SER A 187 6.87 -0.64 -3.21
CA SER A 187 7.06 -1.35 -1.95
C SER A 187 8.30 -0.87 -1.18
N GLU A 188 9.38 -0.50 -1.88
CA GLU A 188 10.57 0.11 -1.25
C GLU A 188 10.25 1.48 -0.65
N ASP A 189 9.53 2.32 -1.41
CA ASP A 189 9.04 3.62 -0.93
C ASP A 189 8.14 3.44 0.31
N GLU A 190 7.25 2.45 0.33
CA GLU A 190 6.34 2.19 1.45
C GLU A 190 7.09 1.77 2.73
N VAL A 191 8.06 0.84 2.61
CA VAL A 191 8.91 0.46 3.74
C VAL A 191 9.70 1.65 4.27
N ALA A 192 10.24 2.50 3.39
CA ALA A 192 10.96 3.70 3.79
C ALA A 192 10.04 4.71 4.51
N MET A 193 8.81 4.92 4.01
CA MET A 193 7.82 5.78 4.65
C MET A 193 7.44 5.26 6.04
N LEU A 194 7.19 3.96 6.20
CA LEU A 194 6.84 3.37 7.49
C LEU A 194 7.97 3.50 8.53
N LYS A 195 9.24 3.36 8.10
CA LYS A 195 10.38 3.64 8.98
C LYS A 195 10.45 5.12 9.39
N ALA A 196 10.13 6.04 8.48
CA ALA A 196 10.04 7.45 8.81
C ALA A 196 8.87 7.74 9.77
N GLU A 197 7.71 7.10 9.60
CA GLU A 197 6.57 7.20 10.54
C GLU A 197 6.93 6.67 11.93
N MET A 198 7.68 5.56 12.03
CA MET A 198 8.20 5.03 13.31
C MET A 198 9.07 6.06 14.03
N LEU A 199 10.00 6.71 13.31
CA LEU A 199 10.86 7.76 13.86
C LEU A 199 10.05 8.99 14.28
N GLN A 200 9.09 9.40 13.47
CA GLN A 200 8.22 10.55 13.78
C GLN A 200 7.39 10.30 15.04
N LEU A 201 6.87 9.08 15.22
CA LEU A 201 6.14 8.70 16.44
C LEU A 201 7.06 8.76 17.66
N HIS A 202 8.28 8.19 17.56
CA HIS A 202 9.29 8.28 18.59
C HIS A 202 9.61 9.74 18.95
N ASP A 203 9.91 10.58 17.96
CA ASP A 203 10.32 11.97 18.17
C ASP A 203 9.20 12.81 18.78
N SER A 204 7.95 12.55 18.40
CA SER A 204 6.77 13.18 18.99
C SER A 204 6.61 12.82 20.48
N LEU A 205 6.73 11.53 20.82
CA LEU A 205 6.65 11.07 22.20
C LEU A 205 7.83 11.57 23.04
N ASN A 206 9.04 11.57 22.48
CA ASN A 206 10.23 12.10 23.12
C ASN A 206 10.11 13.61 23.36
N SER A 207 9.63 14.38 22.37
CA SER A 207 9.38 15.82 22.52
C SER A 207 8.36 16.11 23.63
N LYS A 208 7.30 15.30 23.71
CA LYS A 208 6.30 15.40 24.79
C LYS A 208 6.93 15.10 26.15
N TRP A 209 7.74 14.04 26.25
CA TRP A 209 8.43 13.69 27.49
C TRP A 209 9.40 14.81 27.94
N GLN A 210 10.23 15.32 27.02
CA GLN A 210 11.14 16.44 27.27
C GLN A 210 10.39 17.70 27.72
N HIS A 211 9.31 18.05 27.03
CA HIS A 211 8.51 19.22 27.38
C HIS A 211 7.92 19.16 28.80
N ILE A 212 7.40 17.98 29.19
CA ILE A 212 6.88 17.78 30.56
C ILE A 212 8.03 17.85 31.57
N ASN A 213 9.17 17.23 31.26
CA ASN A 213 10.35 17.22 32.12
C ASN A 213 10.90 18.63 32.35
N GLU A 214 11.00 19.44 31.30
CA GLU A 214 11.42 20.85 31.38
C GLU A 214 10.41 21.71 32.14
N THR A 215 9.12 21.46 31.95
CA THR A 215 8.07 22.18 32.67
C THR A 215 8.17 21.89 34.16
N LEU A 216 8.40 20.63 34.55
CA LEU A 216 8.55 20.22 35.96
C LEU A 216 9.72 20.91 36.68
N LYS A 217 10.76 21.31 35.94
CA LYS A 217 11.93 22.04 36.49
C LYS A 217 11.64 23.51 36.82
N LYS A 218 10.47 24.05 36.44
CA LYS A 218 10.11 25.45 36.74
C LYS A 218 9.72 25.60 38.21
N ASP A 219 10.34 26.56 38.89
CA ASP A 219 10.12 26.80 40.32
C ASP A 219 8.71 27.31 40.66
N SER A 220 7.99 27.88 39.69
CA SER A 220 6.66 28.49 39.87
C SER A 220 5.51 27.49 40.05
N LEU A 221 5.75 26.18 39.98
CA LEU A 221 4.70 25.17 40.05
C LEU A 221 4.26 24.87 41.48
N SER A 222 2.95 24.85 41.70
CA SER A 222 2.33 24.40 42.95
C SER A 222 2.58 22.90 43.20
N ALA A 223 2.41 22.46 44.45
CA ALA A 223 2.57 21.04 44.81
C ALA A 223 1.63 20.12 43.99
N GLY A 224 0.38 20.54 43.77
CA GLY A 224 -0.59 19.77 42.99
C GLY A 224 -0.21 19.65 41.51
N GLU A 225 0.23 20.76 40.89
CA GLU A 225 0.69 20.74 39.49
C GLU A 225 1.92 19.85 39.31
N ARG A 226 2.86 19.90 40.26
CA ARG A 226 4.04 19.01 40.25
C ARG A 226 3.64 17.54 40.32
N SER A 227 2.66 17.18 41.17
CA SER A 227 2.17 15.80 41.25
C SER A 227 1.51 15.33 39.95
N ILE A 228 0.66 16.16 39.34
CA ILE A 228 -0.01 15.82 38.06
C ILE A 228 1.01 15.69 36.92
N LEU A 229 1.94 16.64 36.80
CA LEU A 229 2.99 16.59 35.78
C LEU A 229 3.93 15.40 36.00
N GLY A 230 4.23 15.03 37.25
CA GLY A 230 5.01 13.83 37.57
C GLY A 230 4.33 12.54 37.08
N LEU A 231 3.02 12.41 37.26
CA LEU A 231 2.23 11.29 36.73
C LEU A 231 2.25 11.27 35.19
N GLN A 232 2.06 12.44 34.56
CA GLN A 232 2.11 12.55 33.10
C GLN A 232 3.50 12.23 32.54
N LEU A 233 4.56 12.62 33.24
CA LEU A 233 5.95 12.33 32.87
C LEU A 233 6.22 10.83 32.91
N SER A 234 5.85 10.16 34.00
CA SER A 234 5.99 8.70 34.14
C SER A 234 5.21 7.96 33.04
N LYS A 235 3.99 8.39 32.75
CA LYS A 235 3.20 7.83 31.64
C LYS A 235 3.86 8.06 30.28
N ALA A 236 4.30 9.28 29.98
CA ALA A 236 4.96 9.59 28.72
C ALA A 236 6.28 8.81 28.55
N HIS A 237 7.02 8.62 29.64
CA HIS A 237 8.23 7.81 29.66
C HIS A 237 7.92 6.33 29.35
N HIS A 238 6.87 5.78 29.96
CA HIS A 238 6.42 4.43 29.67
C HIS A 238 5.96 4.26 28.22
N ASP A 239 5.12 5.17 27.72
CA ASP A 239 4.65 5.15 26.32
C ASP A 239 5.84 5.18 25.33
N LEU A 240 6.85 6.02 25.62
CA LEU A 240 8.07 6.13 24.83
C LEU A 240 8.92 4.86 24.88
N TYR A 241 9.14 4.29 26.08
CA TYR A 241 9.85 3.02 26.27
C TYR A 241 9.19 1.88 25.48
N MET A 242 7.85 1.78 25.53
CA MET A 242 7.11 0.75 24.77
C MET A 242 7.35 0.89 23.26
N VAL A 243 7.31 2.11 22.72
CA VAL A 243 7.58 2.36 21.30
C VAL A 243 9.03 2.03 20.93
N CYS A 244 10.01 2.43 21.76
CA CYS A 244 11.42 2.07 21.56
C CYS A 244 11.61 0.55 21.53
N SER A 245 10.98 -0.17 22.46
CA SER A 245 11.04 -1.64 22.53
C SER A 245 10.39 -2.31 21.32
N LEU A 246 9.24 -1.81 20.85
CA LEU A 246 8.54 -2.32 19.67
C LEU A 246 9.33 -2.12 18.37
N PHE A 247 10.07 -1.01 18.24
CA PHE A 247 10.74 -0.63 17.01
C PHE A 247 12.24 -0.95 16.98
N LYS A 248 12.80 -1.47 18.08
CA LYS A 248 14.24 -1.75 18.24
C LYS A 248 14.87 -2.55 17.08
N ASP A 249 14.10 -3.50 16.51
CA ASP A 249 14.58 -4.40 15.47
C ASP A 249 14.41 -3.82 14.05
N LYS A 250 13.68 -2.69 13.92
CA LYS A 250 13.31 -2.08 12.64
C LYS A 250 14.03 -0.77 12.36
N VAL A 251 14.32 -0.01 13.41
CA VAL A 251 14.90 1.33 13.31
C VAL A 251 15.96 1.53 14.39
N ALA A 252 17.04 2.22 14.05
CA ALA A 252 18.08 2.60 15.00
C ALA A 252 17.57 3.69 15.95
N ILE A 253 17.01 3.28 17.07
CA ILE A 253 16.51 4.16 18.14
C ILE A 253 17.51 4.09 19.31
N PRO A 254 17.83 5.21 19.97
CA PRO A 254 18.69 5.19 21.16
C PRO A 254 18.13 4.26 22.25
N PRO A 255 18.98 3.45 22.90
CA PRO A 255 18.52 2.63 24.02
C PRO A 255 18.01 3.54 25.13
N MET A 256 16.84 3.19 25.67
CA MET A 256 16.17 3.91 26.75
C MET A 256 16.10 3.01 27.98
N ASP A 257 16.37 3.59 29.15
CA ASP A 257 16.29 2.89 30.42
C ASP A 257 14.84 2.50 30.74
N GLU A 258 14.67 1.34 31.38
CA GLU A 258 13.35 0.87 31.78
C GLU A 258 12.73 1.82 32.84
N PRO A 259 11.45 2.20 32.69
CA PRO A 259 10.79 3.07 33.66
C PRO A 259 10.75 2.43 35.06
N THR A 260 11.37 3.09 36.04
CA THR A 260 11.44 2.66 37.46
C THR A 260 10.06 2.61 38.14
N ILE A 261 9.09 3.38 37.64
CA ILE A 261 7.72 3.42 38.14
C ILE A 261 6.80 3.22 36.95
N VAL A 262 6.16 2.05 36.88
CA VAL A 262 5.01 1.82 36.01
C VAL A 262 3.79 2.37 36.75
N PRO A 263 3.02 3.31 36.18
CA PRO A 263 1.77 3.76 36.81
C PRO A 263 0.87 2.52 37.04
N SER A 264 0.71 2.09 38.29
CA SER A 264 0.00 0.85 38.68
C SER A 264 -1.45 0.78 38.22
N VAL A 265 -2.00 1.90 37.75
CA VAL A 265 -3.34 2.00 37.16
C VAL A 265 -3.42 1.38 35.75
N SER A 266 -2.29 1.05 35.11
CA SER A 266 -2.31 0.53 33.74
C SER A 266 -2.38 -0.99 33.62
N TRP A 267 -2.16 -1.80 34.67
CA TRP A 267 -2.16 -3.26 34.51
C TRP A 267 -3.48 -3.92 34.92
N VAL A 268 -4.07 -3.53 36.05
CA VAL A 268 -5.21 -4.27 36.65
C VAL A 268 -6.55 -4.02 35.93
N ARG A 269 -6.67 -2.98 35.08
CA ARG A 269 -7.87 -2.76 34.24
C ARG A 269 -7.71 -3.16 32.79
N ASN A 270 -6.52 -3.56 32.35
CA ASN A 270 -6.29 -3.83 30.93
C ASN A 270 -6.80 -5.20 30.46
N CYS A 271 -7.14 -6.10 31.39
CA CYS A 271 -7.89 -7.33 31.08
C CYS A 271 -9.38 -7.25 31.47
N GLU A 272 -9.76 -6.37 32.40
CA GLU A 272 -11.13 -6.33 32.96
C GLU A 272 -11.95 -5.09 32.58
N VAL A 273 -11.35 -4.06 31.97
CA VAL A 273 -12.08 -2.93 31.35
C VAL A 273 -11.94 -2.99 29.83
N SER A 274 -11.91 -4.22 29.33
CA SER A 274 -12.71 -4.62 28.19
C SER A 274 -14.12 -4.96 28.68
N GLU A 275 -14.77 -4.06 29.42
CA GLU A 275 -16.20 -3.92 29.18
C GLU A 275 -16.25 -3.30 27.79
N GLU A 276 -16.20 -4.18 26.79
CA GLU A 276 -16.80 -3.90 25.51
C GLU A 276 -18.17 -3.30 25.84
N MET A 277 -18.31 -1.99 25.62
CA MET A 277 -19.56 -1.54 25.06
C MET A 277 -19.62 -2.17 23.68
N ASP A 278 -20.00 -3.45 23.68
CA ASP A 278 -20.31 -4.24 22.51
C ASP A 278 -21.64 -3.70 22.00
N MET A 279 -21.57 -2.49 21.45
CA MET A 279 -22.67 -1.88 20.75
C MET A 279 -22.56 -2.40 19.33
N PRO A 280 -23.42 -3.35 18.93
CA PRO A 280 -23.27 -4.08 17.69
C PRO A 280 -23.16 -3.08 16.55
N ILE A 281 -22.01 -3.10 15.88
CA ILE A 281 -21.87 -2.48 14.58
C ILE A 281 -22.73 -3.35 13.66
N ILE A 282 -23.92 -2.87 13.34
CA ILE A 282 -24.76 -3.52 12.34
C ILE A 282 -24.06 -3.29 11.00
N ASN A 283 -23.19 -4.24 10.63
CA ASN A 283 -22.60 -4.33 9.30
C ASN A 283 -23.76 -4.57 8.33
N ALA A 284 -23.95 -3.66 7.39
CA ALA A 284 -24.89 -3.87 6.32
C ALA A 284 -24.22 -4.78 5.28
N GLU A 285 -24.45 -6.09 5.43
CA GLU A 285 -24.40 -7.22 4.47
C GLU A 285 -23.37 -7.30 3.31
N ASP A 286 -22.43 -6.38 3.13
CA ASP A 286 -21.46 -6.40 2.02
C ASP A 286 -19.97 -6.32 2.45
N ASP A 287 -19.66 -6.42 3.76
CA ASP A 287 -18.28 -6.43 4.26
C ASP A 287 -17.74 -7.86 4.39
N ASP A 288 -17.00 -8.32 3.36
CA ASP A 288 -16.26 -9.59 3.28
C ASP A 288 -15.13 -9.74 4.35
N ASP A 289 -15.00 -8.79 5.28
CA ASP A 289 -13.89 -8.71 6.25
C ASP A 289 -14.14 -9.46 7.57
N THR A 290 -15.31 -10.10 7.75
CA THR A 290 -15.59 -10.98 8.91
C THR A 290 -14.57 -12.13 9.03
N ALA A 291 -13.91 -12.50 7.92
CA ALA A 291 -12.86 -13.51 7.89
C ALA A 291 -11.55 -13.10 8.60
N LEU A 292 -11.31 -11.80 8.85
CA LEU A 292 -10.07 -11.34 9.48
C LEU A 292 -10.12 -11.45 11.02
N ASP A 293 -11.29 -11.26 11.62
CA ASP A 293 -11.49 -11.36 13.06
C ASP A 293 -11.56 -12.83 13.52
N GLU A 294 -12.19 -13.72 12.72
CA GLU A 294 -12.17 -15.18 12.97
C GLU A 294 -10.74 -15.78 12.87
N LEU A 295 -9.87 -15.20 12.06
CA LEU A 295 -8.46 -15.64 11.94
C LEU A 295 -7.59 -15.19 13.13
N ILE A 296 -7.99 -14.14 13.84
CA ILE A 296 -7.30 -13.66 15.04
C ILE A 296 -7.63 -14.58 16.22
N GLU A 297 -8.89 -15.01 16.37
CA GLU A 297 -9.26 -15.99 17.40
C GLU A 297 -8.64 -17.37 17.14
N ALA A 298 -8.57 -17.83 15.88
CA ALA A 298 -8.00 -19.13 15.56
C ALA A 298 -6.47 -19.23 15.77
N ILE A 299 -5.75 -18.10 15.83
CA ILE A 299 -4.30 -18.07 16.10
C ILE A 299 -4.01 -18.00 17.60
N GLU A 300 -4.95 -17.51 18.42
CA GLU A 300 -4.80 -17.43 19.88
C GLU A 300 -5.12 -18.77 20.59
N ASP A 301 -5.85 -19.69 19.95
CA ASP A 301 -6.22 -20.99 20.55
C ASP A 301 -5.21 -22.13 20.32
N ASP A 302 -4.17 -21.91 19.50
CA ASP A 302 -3.18 -22.95 19.14
C ASP A 302 -1.88 -22.91 19.97
N THR A 303 -1.83 -22.11 21.05
CA THR A 303 -0.79 -22.26 22.08
C THR A 303 -1.23 -23.22 23.17
N LEU A 304 -1.37 -24.50 22.82
CA LEU A 304 -1.43 -25.58 23.79
C LEU A 304 -0.05 -25.77 24.44
N SER A 305 -0.08 -25.80 25.77
CA SER A 305 1.03 -25.95 26.71
C SER A 305 1.92 -27.17 26.47
N ASP A 306 3.23 -26.98 26.58
CA ASP A 306 4.30 -27.99 26.50
C ASP A 306 4.28 -29.11 27.59
N ASP A 307 3.21 -29.22 28.40
CA ASP A 307 3.16 -30.16 29.54
C ASP A 307 2.45 -31.51 29.25
N GLU A 308 1.96 -31.78 28.03
CA GLU A 308 1.30 -33.06 27.70
C GLU A 308 2.11 -34.03 26.80
N LEU A 309 3.39 -33.77 26.53
CA LEU A 309 4.25 -34.69 25.75
C LEU A 309 5.14 -35.64 26.59
N SER A 310 4.86 -35.78 27.89
CA SER A 310 5.57 -36.72 28.78
C SER A 310 4.77 -37.99 29.15
N SER A 311 3.58 -38.21 28.60
CA SER A 311 2.77 -39.39 28.95
C SER A 311 2.03 -40.06 27.78
N LEU A 312 2.60 -40.00 26.57
CA LEU A 312 2.29 -40.90 25.46
C LEU A 312 3.59 -41.39 24.80
#